data_AF-A0A7C0Y442-F1
#
_entry.id   AF-A0A7C0Y442-F1
#
_cell.length_a   1.000
_cell.length_b   1.000
_cell.length_c   1.000
_cell.angle_alpha   90.00
_cell.angle_beta   90.00
_cell.angle_gamma   90.00
#
_symmetry.space_group_name_H-M   'P 1'
#
loop_
_entity.id
_entity.type
_entity.pdbx_description
1 polymer ?
#
loop_
_entity_poly.entity_id
_entity_poly.type
_entity_poly.pdbx_seq_one_letter_code
_entity_poly.pdbx_strand_id
1 'polypeptide(L)'
;MEKKDKQFLKWNNDNILGNLLQAEDHLTQAKGDYIPSEHIACVSKHLLIAQMESMEASKHCILAAPEKCDFYKNFGDKLRNLRYEIEEKGIVKPQELLHKIRSLRKEFEKNINKSYDTSQCKLGVCSLVEEIVKKGGEHMPEKEEKDVLGLGELVHFCWEAVRQKEKKLGASYSKYEKFKDVWECISTGQPPDDPISPLEIEELRAKCDLKPHPICLLRKVTEGIPIEEAEEQCLREGKVHPISLMACRLKVGK
;
A
#
# COMPACT_ATOMS: atom_id res chain seq x y z
N MET A 1 -13.54 39.24 -4.65
CA MET A 1 -14.40 38.22 -4.01
C MET A 1 -14.13 36.88 -4.67
N GLU A 2 -14.44 36.76 -5.96
CA GLU A 2 -14.24 35.56 -6.80
C GLU A 2 -12.87 34.84 -6.65
N LYS A 3 -11.75 35.56 -6.55
CA LYS A 3 -10.43 34.93 -6.35
C LYS A 3 -10.31 34.14 -5.04
N LYS A 4 -10.95 34.62 -3.97
CA LYS A 4 -10.99 33.91 -2.68
C LYS A 4 -11.89 32.69 -2.76
N ASP A 5 -13.07 32.81 -3.36
CA ASP A 5 -14.00 31.68 -3.56
C ASP A 5 -13.38 30.57 -4.42
N LYS A 6 -12.62 30.92 -5.46
CA LYS A 6 -11.85 29.94 -6.25
C LYS A 6 -10.80 29.20 -5.41
N GLN A 7 -10.14 29.90 -4.48
CA GLN A 7 -9.16 29.28 -3.58
C GLN A 7 -9.83 28.36 -2.56
N PHE A 8 -10.94 28.81 -1.95
CA PHE A 8 -11.72 27.98 -1.03
C PHE A 8 -12.29 26.76 -1.74
N LEU A 9 -12.89 26.92 -2.92
CA LEU A 9 -13.42 25.80 -3.68
C LEU A 9 -12.34 24.76 -4.00
N LYS A 10 -11.13 25.20 -4.37
CA LYS A 10 -9.99 24.29 -4.56
C LYS A 10 -9.63 23.57 -3.26
N TRP A 11 -9.53 24.30 -2.15
CA TRP A 11 -9.27 23.72 -0.82
C TRP A 11 -10.33 22.68 -0.44
N ASN A 12 -11.62 22.97 -0.63
CA ASN A 12 -12.69 22.03 -0.36
C ASN A 12 -12.55 20.77 -1.24
N ASN A 13 -12.22 20.93 -2.53
CA ASN A 13 -12.02 19.79 -3.43
C ASN A 13 -10.87 18.87 -2.98
N ASP A 14 -9.75 19.47 -2.57
CA ASP A 14 -8.59 18.72 -2.09
C ASP A 14 -8.93 17.95 -0.80
N ASN A 15 -9.71 18.56 0.11
CA ASN A 15 -10.15 17.90 1.35
C ASN A 15 -11.20 16.81 1.12
N ILE A 16 -12.15 16.98 0.20
CA ILE A 16 -13.11 15.93 -0.16
C ILE A 16 -12.37 14.71 -0.68
N LEU A 17 -11.46 14.90 -1.65
CA LEU A 17 -10.69 13.79 -2.23
C LEU A 17 -9.78 13.13 -1.18
N GLY A 18 -9.08 13.92 -0.37
CA GLY A 18 -8.19 13.41 0.67
C GLY A 18 -8.92 12.55 1.70
N ASN A 19 -10.11 12.96 2.15
CA ASN A 19 -10.89 12.18 3.12
C ASN A 19 -11.49 10.91 2.50
N LEU A 20 -11.90 10.93 1.22
CA LEU A 20 -12.33 9.71 0.54
C LEU A 20 -11.18 8.68 0.44
N LEU A 21 -9.97 9.13 0.11
CA LEU A 21 -8.79 8.26 0.06
C LEU A 21 -8.43 7.68 1.44
N GLN A 22 -8.50 8.49 2.50
CA GLN A 22 -8.25 8.01 3.87
C GLN A 22 -9.30 6.98 4.32
N ALA A 23 -10.58 7.18 3.94
CA ALA A 23 -11.61 6.20 4.20
C ALA A 23 -11.36 4.87 3.45
N GLU A 24 -10.88 4.92 2.21
CA GLU A 24 -10.46 3.72 1.47
C GLU A 24 -9.29 3.01 2.16
N ASP A 25 -8.25 3.75 2.57
CA ASP A 25 -7.07 3.20 3.23
C ASP A 25 -7.44 2.42 4.50
N HIS A 26 -8.28 3.01 5.37
CA HIS A 26 -8.78 2.33 6.56
C HIS A 26 -9.51 1.01 6.25
N LEU A 27 -10.23 0.92 5.13
CA LEU A 27 -10.94 -0.29 4.74
C LEU A 27 -10.03 -1.34 4.11
N THR A 28 -8.94 -0.93 3.45
CA THR A 28 -7.94 -1.89 2.93
C THR A 28 -7.16 -2.60 4.03
N GLN A 29 -7.11 -2.01 5.23
CA GLN A 29 -6.46 -2.61 6.40
C GLN A 29 -7.38 -3.59 7.14
N ALA A 30 -8.70 -3.54 6.89
CA ALA A 30 -9.65 -4.47 7.50
C ALA A 30 -9.46 -5.88 6.91
N LYS A 31 -9.21 -6.88 7.76
CA LYS A 31 -9.03 -8.27 7.37
C LYS A 31 -10.31 -9.08 7.65
N GLY A 32 -10.63 -10.00 6.73
CA GLY A 32 -11.78 -10.91 6.86
C GLY A 32 -13.12 -10.25 6.49
N ASP A 33 -14.21 -10.81 7.00
CA ASP A 33 -15.59 -10.38 6.67
C ASP A 33 -16.14 -9.26 7.59
N TYR A 34 -15.33 -8.80 8.55
CA TYR A 34 -15.74 -7.83 9.57
C TYR A 34 -14.82 -6.61 9.58
N ILE A 35 -15.40 -5.42 9.75
CA ILE A 35 -14.64 -4.18 9.93
C ILE A 35 -14.57 -3.89 11.44
N PRO A 36 -13.37 -3.84 12.05
CA PRO A 36 -13.25 -3.46 13.45
C PRO A 36 -13.88 -2.09 13.73
N SER A 37 -14.44 -1.93 14.92
CA SER A 37 -15.20 -0.73 15.31
C SER A 37 -14.41 0.57 15.17
N GLU A 38 -13.12 0.51 15.45
CA GLU A 38 -12.16 1.59 15.31
C GLU A 38 -12.00 2.03 13.84
N HIS A 39 -11.96 1.07 12.91
CA HIS A 39 -11.90 1.37 11.48
C HIS A 39 -13.23 1.97 10.99
N ILE A 40 -14.38 1.46 11.44
CA ILE A 40 -15.70 2.04 11.14
C ILE A 40 -15.81 3.49 11.63
N ALA A 41 -15.33 3.77 12.85
CA ALA A 41 -15.37 5.11 13.41
C ALA A 41 -14.52 6.09 12.58
N CYS A 42 -13.31 5.69 12.17
CA CYS A 42 -12.45 6.49 11.30
C CYS A 42 -13.09 6.72 9.92
N VAL A 43 -13.61 5.66 9.29
CA VAL A 43 -14.31 5.78 7.99
C VAL A 43 -15.48 6.75 8.08
N SER A 44 -16.31 6.62 9.12
CA SER A 44 -17.47 7.50 9.34
C SER A 44 -17.06 8.96 9.56
N LYS A 45 -15.95 9.19 10.30
CA LYS A 45 -15.37 10.52 10.49
C LYS A 45 -14.90 11.14 9.17
N HIS A 46 -14.20 10.39 8.33
CA HIS A 46 -13.75 10.90 7.03
C HIS A 46 -14.91 11.22 6.09
N LEU A 47 -15.95 10.37 6.06
CA LEU A 47 -17.17 10.65 5.29
C LEU A 47 -17.90 11.91 5.80
N LEU A 48 -17.94 12.13 7.12
CA LEU A 48 -18.52 13.34 7.70
C LEU A 48 -17.74 14.60 7.28
N ILE A 49 -16.40 14.55 7.32
CA ILE A 49 -15.57 15.67 6.88
C ILE A 49 -15.78 15.94 5.40
N ALA A 50 -15.72 14.92 4.54
CA ALA A 50 -15.99 15.07 3.11
C ALA A 50 -17.39 15.65 2.84
N GLN A 51 -18.40 15.24 3.61
CA GLN A 51 -19.75 15.79 3.54
C GLN A 51 -19.76 17.29 3.85
N MET A 52 -19.14 17.69 4.97
CA MET A 52 -19.07 19.10 5.37
C MET A 52 -18.36 19.96 4.32
N GLU A 53 -17.24 19.47 3.79
CA GLU A 53 -16.48 20.14 2.73
C GLU A 53 -17.28 20.25 1.42
N SER A 54 -18.07 19.24 1.07
CA SER A 54 -18.98 19.29 -0.09
C SER A 54 -20.08 20.34 0.09
N MET A 55 -20.63 20.46 1.30
CA MET A 55 -21.63 21.49 1.60
C MET A 55 -21.03 22.89 1.55
N GLU A 56 -19.80 23.07 2.02
CA GLU A 56 -19.10 24.36 1.94
C GLU A 56 -18.72 24.71 0.49
N ALA A 57 -18.22 23.74 -0.27
CA ALA A 57 -17.96 23.88 -1.70
C ALA A 57 -19.21 24.36 -2.46
N SER A 58 -20.40 23.89 -2.07
CA SER A 58 -21.68 24.31 -2.67
C SER A 58 -22.02 25.79 -2.47
N LYS A 59 -21.40 26.47 -1.51
CA LYS A 59 -21.55 27.92 -1.30
C LYS A 59 -20.54 28.68 -2.14
N HIS A 60 -19.28 28.25 -2.14
CA HIS A 60 -18.20 28.92 -2.89
C HIS A 60 -18.34 28.74 -4.41
N CYS A 61 -18.92 27.63 -4.87
CA CYS A 61 -19.16 27.39 -6.29
C CYS A 61 -20.06 28.44 -6.92
N ILE A 62 -20.96 29.10 -6.18
CA ILE A 62 -21.90 30.10 -6.73
C ILE A 62 -21.14 31.21 -7.46
N LEU A 63 -19.96 31.57 -6.97
CA LEU A 63 -19.10 32.60 -7.58
C LEU A 63 -17.95 31.99 -8.40
N ALA A 64 -17.48 30.80 -8.03
CA ALA A 64 -16.29 30.20 -8.64
C ALA A 64 -16.56 29.25 -9.82
N ALA A 65 -17.66 28.50 -9.76
CA ALA A 65 -18.08 27.47 -10.73
C ALA A 65 -19.57 27.11 -10.57
N PRO A 66 -20.50 28.01 -10.97
CA PRO A 66 -21.94 27.88 -10.68
C PRO A 66 -22.54 26.57 -11.21
N GLU A 67 -22.03 26.09 -12.34
CA GLU A 67 -22.48 24.86 -13.00
C GLU A 67 -22.22 23.58 -12.19
N LYS A 68 -21.39 23.66 -11.15
CA LYS A 68 -21.03 22.52 -10.28
C LYS A 68 -21.79 22.51 -8.95
N CYS A 69 -22.57 23.55 -8.65
CA CYS A 69 -23.18 23.68 -7.33
C CYS A 69 -24.16 22.56 -6.99
N ASP A 70 -24.98 22.14 -7.95
CA ASP A 70 -25.92 21.05 -7.74
C ASP A 70 -25.20 19.71 -7.55
N PHE A 71 -24.06 19.52 -8.22
CA PHE A 71 -23.21 18.36 -7.98
C PHE A 71 -22.76 18.29 -6.52
N TYR A 72 -22.22 19.38 -5.95
CA TYR A 72 -21.73 19.38 -4.57
C TYR A 72 -22.84 19.11 -3.54
N LYS A 73 -24.05 19.63 -3.74
CA LYS A 73 -25.20 19.34 -2.86
C LYS A 73 -25.58 17.87 -2.92
N ASN A 74 -25.80 17.36 -4.14
CA ASN A 74 -26.17 15.97 -4.36
C ASN A 74 -25.09 15.00 -3.86
N PHE A 75 -23.81 15.35 -4.05
CA PHE A 75 -22.68 14.57 -3.57
C PHE A 75 -22.60 14.57 -2.04
N GLY A 76 -22.82 15.71 -1.40
CA GLY A 76 -22.94 15.82 0.05
C GLY A 76 -24.07 14.94 0.62
N ASP A 77 -25.22 14.91 -0.05
CA ASP A 77 -26.33 14.04 0.34
C ASP A 77 -25.98 12.55 0.19
N LYS A 78 -25.27 12.15 -0.87
CA LYS A 78 -24.78 10.78 -1.05
C LYS A 78 -23.82 10.36 0.07
N LEU A 79 -22.88 11.24 0.44
CA LEU A 79 -21.95 11.00 1.55
C LEU A 79 -22.69 10.84 2.88
N ARG A 80 -23.68 11.71 3.14
CA ARG A 80 -24.53 11.63 4.33
C ARG A 80 -25.29 10.30 4.38
N ASN A 81 -25.90 9.90 3.27
CA ASN A 81 -26.68 8.67 3.19
C ASN A 81 -25.80 7.42 3.39
N LEU A 82 -24.60 7.38 2.82
CA LEU A 82 -23.65 6.28 3.06
C LEU A 82 -23.24 6.23 4.54
N ARG A 83 -22.97 7.39 5.16
CA ARG A 83 -22.63 7.45 6.58
C ARG A 83 -23.79 6.91 7.45
N TYR A 84 -25.02 7.33 7.19
CA TYR A 84 -26.19 6.79 7.91
C TYR A 84 -26.40 5.30 7.66
N GLU A 85 -26.15 4.82 6.44
CA GLU A 85 -26.19 3.39 6.17
C GLU A 85 -25.21 2.61 7.05
N ILE A 86 -23.99 3.11 7.23
CA ILE A 86 -22.98 2.50 8.13
C ILE A 86 -23.45 2.53 9.59
N GLU A 87 -23.99 3.67 10.04
CA GLU A 87 -24.46 3.87 11.42
C GLU A 87 -25.69 3.00 11.76
N GLU A 88 -26.63 2.84 10.82
CA GLU A 88 -27.90 2.14 11.03
C GLU A 88 -27.80 0.63 10.78
N LYS A 89 -27.16 0.21 9.68
CA LYS A 89 -27.07 -1.23 9.33
C LYS A 89 -25.97 -1.96 10.10
N GLY A 90 -25.06 -1.23 10.73
CA GLY A 90 -23.90 -1.81 11.40
C GLY A 90 -22.95 -2.46 10.39
N ILE A 91 -22.50 -3.68 10.69
CA ILE A 91 -21.39 -4.37 10.01
C ILE A 91 -21.71 -4.56 8.52
N VAL A 92 -21.13 -3.70 7.68
CA VAL A 92 -21.04 -3.89 6.24
C VAL A 92 -19.78 -4.69 5.94
N LYS A 93 -19.82 -5.63 4.98
CA LYS A 93 -18.60 -6.31 4.54
C LYS A 93 -17.57 -5.28 4.06
N PRO A 94 -16.28 -5.37 4.47
CA PRO A 94 -15.26 -4.40 4.08
C PRO A 94 -15.22 -4.09 2.58
N GLN A 95 -15.33 -5.13 1.75
CA GLN A 95 -15.29 -5.00 0.30
C GLN A 95 -16.49 -4.25 -0.29
N GLU A 96 -17.68 -4.44 0.28
CA GLU A 96 -18.88 -3.73 -0.17
C GLU A 96 -18.76 -2.23 0.15
N LEU A 97 -18.33 -1.91 1.37
CA LEU A 97 -18.15 -0.52 1.78
C LEU A 97 -17.03 0.15 0.98
N LEU A 98 -15.91 -0.56 0.78
CA LEU A 98 -14.80 -0.09 -0.05
C LEU A 98 -15.26 0.20 -1.49
N HIS A 99 -16.12 -0.65 -2.07
CA HIS A 99 -16.67 -0.42 -3.40
C HIS A 99 -17.55 0.83 -3.45
N LYS A 100 -18.43 1.04 -2.46
CA LYS A 100 -19.28 2.24 -2.37
C LYS A 100 -18.43 3.53 -2.27
N ILE A 101 -17.40 3.53 -1.42
CA ILE A 101 -16.51 4.69 -1.27
C ILE A 101 -15.73 4.96 -2.57
N ARG A 102 -15.18 3.92 -3.20
CA ARG A 102 -14.49 4.03 -4.50
C ARG A 102 -15.41 4.58 -5.60
N SER A 103 -16.68 4.17 -5.61
CA SER A 103 -17.67 4.71 -6.56
C SER A 103 -17.88 6.21 -6.35
N LEU A 104 -17.99 6.66 -5.10
CA LEU A 104 -18.11 8.09 -4.78
C LEU A 104 -16.85 8.87 -5.16
N ARG A 105 -15.66 8.34 -4.87
CA ARG A 105 -14.39 8.96 -5.29
C ARG A 105 -14.31 9.11 -6.82
N LYS A 106 -14.61 8.06 -7.57
CA LYS A 106 -14.61 8.10 -9.05
C LYS A 106 -15.61 9.12 -9.59
N GLU A 107 -16.80 9.17 -9.02
CA GLU A 107 -17.80 10.18 -9.37
C GLU A 107 -17.24 11.59 -9.14
N PHE A 108 -16.58 11.83 -8.00
CA PHE A 108 -15.96 13.11 -7.70
C PHE A 108 -14.82 13.48 -8.66
N GLU A 109 -13.89 12.55 -8.92
CA GLU A 109 -12.77 12.75 -9.85
C GLU A 109 -13.25 13.12 -11.25
N LYS A 110 -14.23 12.38 -11.78
CA LYS A 110 -14.77 12.61 -13.12
C LYS A 110 -15.40 14.00 -13.29
N ASN A 111 -16.15 14.46 -12.29
CA ASN A 111 -16.91 15.71 -12.37
C ASN A 111 -16.11 16.93 -11.92
N ILE A 112 -15.23 16.78 -10.92
CA ILE A 112 -14.54 17.89 -10.27
C ILE A 112 -13.05 17.89 -10.56
N ASN A 113 -12.38 16.75 -10.36
CA ASN A 113 -10.92 16.69 -10.33
C ASN A 113 -10.35 15.75 -11.42
N LYS A 114 -10.54 16.15 -12.67
CA LYS A 114 -10.21 15.33 -13.87
C LYS A 114 -8.75 14.89 -13.93
N SER A 115 -7.82 15.63 -13.31
CA SER A 115 -6.41 15.22 -13.26
C SER A 115 -6.16 13.97 -12.43
N TYR A 116 -7.11 13.61 -11.55
CA TYR A 116 -7.09 12.40 -10.74
C TYR A 116 -8.05 11.32 -11.25
N ASP A 117 -8.75 11.57 -12.37
CA ASP A 117 -9.71 10.62 -12.94
C ASP A 117 -9.00 9.35 -13.43
N THR A 118 -9.01 8.35 -12.56
CA THR A 118 -8.37 7.05 -12.80
C THR A 118 -8.99 6.30 -13.98
N SER A 119 -10.20 6.64 -14.43
CA SER A 119 -10.80 6.05 -15.65
C SER A 119 -10.08 6.47 -16.93
N GLN A 120 -9.33 7.59 -16.89
CA GLN A 120 -8.51 8.06 -18.00
C GLN A 120 -7.09 7.47 -18.00
N CYS A 121 -6.79 6.57 -17.07
CA CYS A 121 -5.49 5.90 -17.00
C CYS A 121 -5.24 5.03 -18.25
N LYS A 122 -4.53 5.61 -19.23
CA LYS A 122 -4.18 4.96 -20.50
C LYS A 122 -3.29 3.71 -20.34
N LEU A 123 -2.65 3.56 -19.19
CA LEU A 123 -1.78 2.42 -18.90
C LEU A 123 -2.57 1.13 -18.65
N GLY A 124 -3.90 1.18 -18.57
CA GLY A 124 -4.75 -0.01 -18.41
C GLY A 124 -4.63 -0.70 -17.05
N VAL A 125 -3.77 -0.19 -16.15
CA VAL A 125 -3.53 -0.76 -14.82
C VAL A 125 -4.80 -0.72 -13.98
N CYS A 126 -5.54 0.39 -14.00
CA CYS A 126 -6.77 0.54 -13.23
C CYS A 126 -7.90 -0.39 -13.73
N SER A 127 -8.04 -0.57 -15.04
CA SER A 127 -9.00 -1.51 -15.63
C SER A 127 -8.64 -2.97 -15.35
N LEU A 128 -7.34 -3.30 -15.31
CA LEU A 128 -6.87 -4.64 -14.96
C LEU A 128 -7.23 -4.99 -13.52
N VAL A 129 -7.01 -4.06 -12.58
CA VAL A 129 -7.38 -4.22 -11.17
C VAL A 129 -8.90 -4.38 -11.01
N GLU A 130 -9.71 -3.61 -11.75
CA GLU A 130 -11.17 -3.77 -11.72
C GLU A 130 -11.66 -5.11 -12.27
N GLU A 131 -11.07 -5.60 -13.35
CA GLU A 131 -11.38 -6.93 -13.87
C GLU A 131 -10.97 -8.04 -12.90
N ILE A 132 -9.81 -7.92 -12.27
CA ILE A 132 -9.34 -8.86 -11.24
C ILE A 132 -10.30 -8.85 -10.05
N VAL A 133 -10.73 -7.68 -9.58
CA VAL A 133 -11.70 -7.55 -8.47
C VAL A 133 -13.06 -8.11 -8.86
N LYS A 134 -13.55 -7.88 -10.09
CA LYS A 134 -14.83 -8.43 -10.57
C LYS A 134 -14.80 -9.94 -10.78
N LYS A 135 -13.68 -10.48 -11.26
CA LYS A 135 -13.49 -11.92 -11.50
C LYS A 135 -13.13 -12.67 -10.22
N GLY A 136 -12.56 -12.00 -9.22
CA GLY A 136 -12.15 -12.58 -7.93
C GLY A 136 -13.26 -12.77 -6.89
N GLY A 137 -14.54 -12.63 -7.27
CA GLY A 137 -15.69 -13.01 -6.41
C GLY A 137 -15.93 -14.51 -6.34
N GLU A 138 -15.30 -15.30 -7.21
CA GLU A 138 -15.25 -16.76 -7.11
C GLU A 138 -13.81 -17.17 -6.74
N HIS A 139 -13.71 -18.06 -5.75
CA HIS A 139 -12.47 -18.64 -5.22
C HIS A 139 -11.42 -18.85 -6.32
N MET A 140 -10.37 -18.03 -6.33
CA MET A 140 -9.15 -18.36 -7.05
C MET A 140 -8.36 -19.40 -6.22
N PRO A 141 -7.92 -20.51 -6.83
CA PRO A 141 -7.04 -21.45 -6.15
C PRO A 141 -5.72 -20.75 -5.83
N GLU A 142 -5.26 -20.90 -4.60
CA GLU A 142 -3.94 -20.48 -4.14
C GLU A 142 -2.86 -20.98 -5.12
N LYS A 143 -2.27 -20.06 -5.87
CA LYS A 143 -0.99 -20.28 -6.54
C LYS A 143 -0.10 -19.04 -6.48
N GLU A 144 0.98 -19.25 -5.72
CA GLU A 144 2.33 -18.67 -5.79
C GLU A 144 2.47 -17.14 -5.81
N GLU A 145 2.52 -16.55 -4.61
CA GLU A 145 3.23 -15.29 -4.39
C GLU A 145 4.72 -15.56 -4.13
N LYS A 146 5.56 -15.07 -5.04
CA LYS A 146 7.00 -14.88 -4.84
C LYS A 146 7.19 -13.72 -3.86
N ASP A 147 8.21 -13.82 -3.00
CA ASP A 147 8.65 -12.74 -2.10
C ASP A 147 8.99 -11.47 -2.91
N VAL A 148 8.08 -10.49 -2.93
CA VAL A 148 8.33 -9.16 -3.50
C VAL A 148 8.74 -8.24 -2.36
N LEU A 149 10.00 -7.78 -2.38
CA LEU A 149 10.47 -6.69 -1.53
C LEU A 149 9.51 -5.49 -1.67
N GLY A 150 9.12 -4.87 -0.55
CA GLY A 150 8.40 -3.60 -0.62
C GLY A 150 9.23 -2.56 -1.38
N LEU A 151 8.59 -1.70 -2.18
CA LEU A 151 9.31 -0.76 -3.06
C LEU A 151 10.35 0.10 -2.31
N GLY A 152 10.07 0.48 -1.06
CA GLY A 152 11.01 1.22 -0.21
C GLY A 152 12.25 0.42 0.17
N GLU A 153 12.08 -0.86 0.49
CA GLU A 153 13.17 -1.77 0.86
C GLU A 153 14.00 -2.13 -0.37
N LEU A 154 13.37 -2.36 -1.52
CA LEU A 154 14.04 -2.59 -2.79
C LEU A 154 14.87 -1.39 -3.24
N VAL A 155 14.34 -0.18 -3.11
CA VAL A 155 15.07 1.06 -3.45
C VAL A 155 16.25 1.25 -2.50
N HIS A 156 16.06 1.06 -1.18
CA HIS A 156 17.14 1.15 -0.21
C HIS A 156 18.25 0.14 -0.52
N PHE A 157 17.85 -1.11 -0.76
CA PHE A 157 18.73 -2.22 -1.10
C PHE A 157 19.56 -1.95 -2.37
N CYS A 158 18.92 -1.48 -3.43
CA CYS A 158 19.62 -1.17 -4.69
C CYS A 158 20.56 0.03 -4.54
N TRP A 159 20.24 1.02 -3.71
CA TRP A 159 21.15 2.12 -3.40
C TRP A 159 22.38 1.67 -2.62
N GLU A 160 22.24 0.70 -1.72
CA GLU A 160 23.40 0.13 -1.01
C GLU A 160 24.32 -0.64 -1.95
N ALA A 161 23.77 -1.43 -2.88
CA ALA A 161 24.54 -2.12 -3.91
C ALA A 161 25.36 -1.13 -4.76
N VAL A 162 24.75 -0.02 -5.17
CA VAL A 162 25.42 1.05 -5.93
C VAL A 162 26.48 1.77 -5.12
N ARG A 163 26.29 2.01 -3.81
CA ARG A 163 27.32 2.58 -2.93
C ARG A 163 28.54 1.68 -2.80
N GLN A 164 28.36 0.36 -2.80
CA GLN A 164 29.50 -0.56 -2.78
C GLN A 164 30.27 -0.55 -4.11
N LYS A 165 29.56 -0.45 -5.25
CA LYS A 165 30.17 -0.26 -6.56
C LYS A 165 30.94 1.06 -6.66
N GLU A 166 30.39 2.12 -6.06
CA GLU A 166 31.05 3.43 -5.94
C GLU A 166 32.36 3.39 -5.18
N LYS A 167 32.45 2.64 -4.08
CA LYS A 167 33.71 2.49 -3.34
C LYS A 167 34.81 1.83 -4.19
N LYS A 168 34.44 0.95 -5.11
CA LYS A 168 35.39 0.25 -6.01
C LYS A 168 35.83 1.14 -7.18
N LEU A 169 34.89 1.87 -7.79
CA LEU A 169 35.13 2.67 -9.00
C LEU A 169 35.57 4.12 -8.68
N GLY A 170 35.33 4.58 -7.46
CA GLY A 170 35.71 5.91 -7.00
C GLY A 170 35.11 7.04 -7.84
N ALA A 171 35.91 8.07 -8.12
CA ALA A 171 35.48 9.27 -8.85
C ALA A 171 35.08 9.01 -10.32
N SER A 172 35.42 7.84 -10.87
CA SER A 172 35.06 7.46 -12.25
C SER A 172 33.59 7.06 -12.40
N TYR A 173 32.89 6.77 -11.29
CA TYR A 173 31.49 6.38 -11.31
C TYR A 173 30.58 7.60 -11.29
N SER A 174 30.08 7.97 -12.45
CA SER A 174 29.28 9.18 -12.62
C SER A 174 27.93 9.08 -11.90
N LYS A 175 27.33 10.23 -11.57
CA LYS A 175 25.97 10.28 -10.98
C LYS A 175 24.94 9.60 -11.88
N TYR A 176 25.12 9.69 -13.19
CA TYR A 176 24.23 9.07 -14.18
C TYR A 176 24.30 7.54 -14.14
N GLU A 177 25.51 6.98 -14.07
CA GLU A 177 25.70 5.51 -13.98
C GLU A 177 25.21 4.94 -12.65
N LYS A 178 25.38 5.67 -11.53
CA LYS A 178 24.79 5.31 -10.24
C LYS A 178 23.28 5.17 -10.34
N PHE A 179 22.62 6.16 -10.93
CA PHE A 179 21.17 6.15 -11.07
C PHE A 179 20.69 5.04 -12.01
N LYS A 180 21.41 4.80 -13.12
CA LYS A 180 21.13 3.70 -14.05
C LYS A 180 21.21 2.34 -13.35
N ASP A 181 22.27 2.09 -12.57
CA ASP A 181 22.48 0.81 -11.88
C ASP A 181 21.47 0.56 -10.75
N VAL A 182 21.02 1.60 -10.05
CA VAL A 182 19.92 1.49 -9.08
C VAL A 182 18.64 1.03 -9.80
N TRP A 183 18.31 1.65 -10.93
CA TRP A 183 17.13 1.27 -11.71
C TRP A 183 17.23 -0.11 -12.32
N GLU A 184 18.42 -0.50 -12.77
CA GLU A 184 18.67 -1.85 -13.27
C GLU A 184 18.46 -2.88 -12.15
N CYS A 185 18.99 -2.65 -10.95
CA CYS A 185 18.76 -3.48 -9.76
C CYS A 185 17.27 -3.57 -9.36
N ILE A 186 16.55 -2.44 -9.36
CA ILE A 186 15.11 -2.41 -9.07
C ILE A 186 14.34 -3.21 -10.14
N SER A 187 14.76 -3.13 -11.40
CA SER A 187 14.10 -3.81 -12.51
C SER A 187 14.35 -5.32 -12.57
N THR A 188 15.47 -5.80 -12.02
CA THR A 188 15.88 -7.23 -12.09
C THR A 188 15.74 -7.99 -10.76
N GLY A 189 15.69 -7.31 -9.62
CA GLY A 189 15.37 -7.91 -8.32
C GLY A 189 16.44 -8.83 -7.71
N GLN A 190 17.70 -8.77 -8.15
CA GLN A 190 18.80 -9.59 -7.60
C GLN A 190 20.03 -8.76 -7.20
N PRO A 191 20.64 -8.96 -6.02
CA PRO A 191 22.02 -8.56 -5.76
C PRO A 191 23.01 -9.48 -6.49
N PRO A 192 24.22 -9.00 -6.81
CA PRO A 192 25.34 -9.89 -7.11
C PRO A 192 25.92 -10.44 -5.79
N ASP A 193 25.84 -11.77 -5.64
CA ASP A 193 26.60 -12.69 -4.76
C ASP A 193 25.92 -13.26 -3.47
N ASP A 194 25.47 -14.52 -3.61
CA ASP A 194 25.26 -15.72 -2.76
C ASP A 194 24.41 -15.77 -1.45
N PRO A 195 23.61 -16.86 -1.26
CA PRO A 195 23.05 -17.26 0.04
C PRO A 195 24.15 -17.64 1.04
N ILE A 196 23.88 -17.47 2.34
CA ILE A 196 24.83 -17.84 3.40
C ILE A 196 25.12 -19.33 3.34
N SER A 197 26.40 -19.70 3.38
CA SER A 197 26.81 -21.10 3.28
C SER A 197 26.19 -21.94 4.40
N PRO A 198 25.72 -23.18 4.12
CA PRO A 198 25.21 -24.09 5.15
C PRO A 198 26.20 -24.32 6.31
N LEU A 199 27.51 -24.34 6.01
CA LEU A 199 28.57 -24.49 7.00
C LEU A 199 28.57 -23.33 8.02
N GLU A 200 28.41 -22.09 7.56
CA GLU A 200 28.35 -20.94 8.46
C GLU A 200 27.11 -21.00 9.36
N ILE A 201 25.98 -21.49 8.85
CA ILE A 201 24.74 -21.63 9.61
C ILE A 201 24.92 -22.66 10.73
N GLU A 202 25.51 -23.81 10.45
CA GLU A 202 25.82 -24.83 11.46
C GLU A 202 26.75 -24.26 12.55
N GLU A 203 27.80 -23.54 12.16
CA GLU A 203 28.72 -22.91 13.12
C GLU A 203 28.04 -21.88 14.02
N LEU A 204 27.14 -21.06 13.46
CA LEU A 204 26.39 -20.06 14.21
C LEU A 204 25.35 -20.71 15.12
N ARG A 205 24.57 -21.69 14.62
CA ARG A 205 23.58 -22.43 15.42
C ARG A 205 24.19 -23.13 16.64
N ALA A 206 25.44 -23.58 16.54
CA ALA A 206 26.13 -24.19 17.69
C ALA A 206 26.44 -23.18 18.82
N LYS A 207 26.43 -21.87 18.54
CA LYS A 207 26.92 -20.82 19.46
C LYS A 207 25.86 -19.76 19.81
N CYS A 208 24.78 -19.67 19.02
CA CYS A 208 23.72 -18.68 19.19
C CYS A 208 22.35 -19.21 18.78
N ASP A 209 21.30 -18.51 19.23
CA ASP A 209 19.92 -18.77 18.84
C ASP A 209 19.61 -18.09 17.49
N LEU A 210 20.12 -18.71 16.41
CA LEU A 210 19.92 -18.24 15.05
C LEU A 210 18.47 -18.50 14.60
N LYS A 211 17.76 -17.43 14.24
CA LYS A 211 16.35 -17.49 13.83
C LYS A 211 16.21 -17.50 12.30
N PRO A 212 15.22 -18.24 11.76
CA PRO A 212 14.91 -18.22 10.34
C PRO A 212 14.27 -16.89 9.93
N HIS A 213 14.30 -16.58 8.64
CA HIS A 213 13.64 -15.41 8.09
C HIS A 213 12.12 -15.50 8.32
N PRO A 214 11.47 -14.49 8.93
CA PRO A 214 10.10 -14.60 9.42
C PRO A 214 9.09 -14.84 8.30
N ILE A 215 9.31 -14.24 7.12
CA ILE A 215 8.43 -14.45 5.96
C ILE A 215 8.55 -15.89 5.44
N CYS A 216 9.77 -16.44 5.41
CA CYS A 216 9.99 -17.80 4.93
C CYS A 216 9.42 -18.85 5.90
N LEU A 217 9.54 -18.59 7.21
CA LEU A 217 8.92 -19.42 8.25
C LEU A 217 7.40 -19.40 8.13
N LEU A 218 6.80 -18.21 8.06
CA LEU A 218 5.34 -18.05 7.92
C LEU A 218 4.83 -18.76 6.67
N ARG A 219 5.51 -18.60 5.53
CA ARG A 219 5.16 -19.30 4.28
C ARG A 219 5.10 -20.82 4.47
N LYS A 220 6.12 -21.43 5.08
CA LYS A 220 6.14 -22.88 5.32
C LYS A 220 5.05 -23.33 6.29
N VAL A 221 4.79 -22.55 7.33
CA VAL A 221 3.68 -22.83 8.27
C VAL A 221 2.32 -22.75 7.55
N THR A 222 2.13 -21.79 6.65
CA THR A 222 0.90 -21.71 5.83
C THR A 222 0.78 -22.85 4.83
N GLU A 223 1.90 -23.45 4.39
CA GLU A 223 1.94 -24.67 3.57
C GLU A 223 1.62 -25.95 4.40
N GLY A 224 1.28 -25.81 5.69
CA GLY A 224 0.92 -26.91 6.58
C GLY A 224 2.09 -27.62 7.25
N ILE A 225 3.32 -27.09 7.10
CA ILE A 225 4.50 -27.64 7.77
C ILE A 225 4.48 -27.22 9.24
N PRO A 226 4.67 -28.15 10.20
CA PRO A 226 4.79 -27.80 11.61
C PRO A 226 5.89 -26.76 11.85
N ILE A 227 5.67 -25.83 12.78
CA ILE A 227 6.57 -24.68 13.00
C ILE A 227 8.03 -25.11 13.23
N GLU A 228 8.27 -26.15 14.02
CA GLU A 228 9.61 -26.67 14.34
C GLU A 228 10.34 -27.20 13.09
N GLU A 229 9.61 -27.89 12.22
CA GLU A 229 10.14 -28.41 10.96
C GLU A 229 10.37 -27.26 9.95
N ALA A 230 9.48 -26.28 9.92
CA ALA A 230 9.60 -25.10 9.08
C ALA A 230 10.81 -24.24 9.45
N GLU A 231 11.07 -24.07 10.76
CA GLU A 231 12.27 -23.38 11.25
C GLU A 231 13.55 -24.07 10.78
N GLU A 232 13.62 -25.40 10.93
CA GLU A 232 14.78 -26.21 10.53
C GLU A 232 15.02 -26.14 9.02
N GLN A 233 13.97 -26.23 8.21
CA GLN A 233 14.07 -26.12 6.75
C GLN A 233 14.57 -24.73 6.33
N CYS A 234 14.04 -23.65 6.92
CA CYS A 234 14.49 -22.29 6.59
C CYS A 234 15.97 -22.07 6.92
N LEU A 235 16.45 -22.58 8.06
CA LEU A 235 17.86 -22.49 8.43
C LEU A 235 18.73 -23.30 7.47
N ARG A 236 18.33 -24.52 7.09
CA ARG A 236 19.06 -25.35 6.11
C ARG A 236 19.18 -24.69 4.74
N GLU A 237 18.17 -23.94 4.32
CA GLU A 237 18.11 -23.23 3.05
C GLU A 237 18.92 -21.91 3.01
N GLY A 238 19.55 -21.49 4.11
CA GLY A 238 20.23 -20.18 4.16
C GLY A 238 19.32 -19.00 4.44
N LYS A 239 18.04 -19.24 4.70
CA LYS A 239 17.03 -18.19 4.89
C LYS A 239 16.95 -17.81 6.37
N VAL A 240 17.94 -17.05 6.83
CA VAL A 240 18.06 -16.58 8.20
C VAL A 240 17.49 -15.17 8.38
N HIS A 241 17.04 -14.85 9.59
CA HIS A 241 16.65 -13.49 9.93
C HIS A 241 17.89 -12.59 9.96
N PRO A 242 17.95 -11.46 9.22
CA PRO A 242 19.15 -10.63 9.13
C PRO A 242 19.65 -10.11 10.48
N ILE A 243 18.75 -9.62 11.34
CA ILE A 243 19.09 -9.17 12.70
C ILE A 243 19.66 -10.32 13.55
N SER A 244 19.04 -11.51 13.52
CA SER A 244 19.53 -12.67 14.27
C SER A 244 20.92 -13.10 13.79
N LEU A 245 21.14 -13.13 12.48
CA LEU A 245 22.44 -13.40 11.87
C LEU A 245 23.51 -12.39 12.33
N MET A 246 23.21 -11.08 12.27
CA MET A 246 24.15 -10.04 12.72
C MET A 246 24.47 -10.20 14.22
N ALA A 247 23.46 -10.42 15.06
CA ALA A 247 23.65 -10.65 16.49
C ALA A 247 24.52 -11.89 16.76
N CYS A 248 24.29 -12.97 16.01
CA CYS A 248 25.08 -14.19 16.06
C CYS A 248 26.54 -13.96 15.65
N ARG A 249 26.79 -13.26 14.54
CA ARG A 249 28.15 -12.92 14.05
C ARG A 249 28.93 -12.11 15.08
N LEU A 250 28.30 -11.08 15.64
CA LEU A 250 28.89 -10.28 16.72
C LEU A 250 29.24 -11.12 17.95
N LYS A 251 28.39 -12.07 18.34
CA LYS A 251 28.64 -12.96 19.48
C LYS A 251 29.80 -13.93 19.26
N VAL A 252 30.03 -14.37 18.03
CA VAL A 252 31.11 -15.31 17.68
C VAL A 252 32.40 -14.62 17.24
N GLY A 253 32.42 -13.29 17.15
CA GLY A 253 33.58 -12.51 16.72
C GLY A 253 33.86 -12.59 15.20
N LYS A 254 32.80 -12.73 14.39
CA LYS A 254 32.86 -12.64 12.93
C LYS A 254 32.32 -11.30 12.43
#